data_AF-A0A1I3V0L8-F1
#
_entry.id   AF-A0A1I3V0L8-F1
#
_cell.length_a   1.000
_cell.length_b   1.000
_cell.length_c   1.000
_cell.angle_alpha   90.00
_cell.angle_beta   90.00
_cell.angle_gamma   90.00
#
_symmetry.space_group_name_H-M   'P 1'
#
loop_
_entity.id
_entity.type
_entity.pdbx_description
1 polymer ?
#
loop_
_entity_poly.entity_id
_entity_poly.type
_entity_poly.pdbx_seq_one_letter_code
_entity_poly.pdbx_strand_id
1 'polypeptide(L)' 'MRKLIAFDEDTFDKLKQLGRDRMATFQELADEAFADLLKKHGIPIDLRDALRKSARLGAERDKPAARPKAGKAKPR' A
#
# COMPACT_ATOMS: atom_id res chain seq x y z
N MET A 1 19.37 7.61 -3.19
CA MET A 1 19.54 6.33 -2.47
C MET A 1 18.85 5.24 -3.28
N ARG A 2 19.61 4.38 -3.97
CA ARG A 2 19.04 3.23 -4.72
C ARG A 2 19.01 2.03 -3.78
N LYS A 3 17.81 1.48 -3.50
CA LYS A 3 17.70 0.21 -2.78
C LYS A 3 17.83 -0.92 -3.80
N LEU A 4 18.85 -1.75 -3.64
CA LEU A 4 19.08 -2.94 -4.48
C LEU A 4 18.62 -4.18 -3.71
N ILE A 5 18.00 -5.10 -4.44
CA ILE A 5 17.64 -6.42 -3.94
C ILE A 5 18.61 -7.40 -4.60
N ALA A 6 19.44 -8.06 -3.80
CA ALA A 6 20.35 -9.09 -4.27
C ALA A 6 19.70 -10.47 -4.11
N PHE A 7 19.89 -11.31 -5.11
CA PHE A 7 19.52 -12.73 -5.10
C PHE A 7 20.80 -13.54 -5.25
N ASP A 8 20.85 -14.72 -4.64
CA ASP A 8 21.82 -15.73 -5.02
C ASP A 8 21.47 -16.29 -6.42
N GLU A 9 22.47 -16.87 -7.08
CA GLU A 9 22.39 -17.29 -8.48
C GLU A 9 21.35 -18.42 -8.66
N ASP A 10 21.32 -19.39 -7.74
CA ASP A 10 20.38 -20.51 -7.76
C ASP A 10 18.93 -20.06 -7.61
N THR A 11 18.66 -19.14 -6.68
CA THR A 11 17.34 -18.54 -6.49
C THR A 11 16.93 -17.73 -7.71
N PHE A 12 17.85 -16.96 -8.29
CA PHE A 12 17.54 -16.16 -9.48
C PHE A 12 17.19 -17.03 -10.69
N ASP A 13 17.89 -18.13 -10.89
CA ASP A 13 17.60 -19.06 -11.99
C ASP A 13 16.27 -19.80 -11.81
N LYS A 14 15.94 -20.20 -10.57
CA LYS A 14 14.61 -20.74 -10.24
C LYS A 14 13.50 -19.73 -10.52
N LEU A 15 13.71 -18.45 -10.19
CA LEU A 15 12.73 -17.39 -10.46
C LEU A 15 12.55 -17.15 -11.97
N LYS A 16 13.64 -17.20 -12.77
CA LYS A 16 13.54 -17.15 -14.23
C LYS A 16 12.84 -18.37 -14.82
N GLN A 17 13.08 -19.56 -14.28
CA GLN A 17 12.41 -20.78 -14.70
C GLN A 17 10.92 -20.68 -14.42
N LEU A 18 10.54 -20.26 -13.21
CA LEU A 18 9.14 -20.03 -12.83
C LEU A 18 8.45 -19.01 -13.75
N GLY A 19 9.15 -17.93 -14.13
CA GLY A 19 8.64 -16.99 -15.13
C GLY A 19 8.34 -17.67 -16.47
N ARG A 20 9.29 -18.44 -16.99
CA ARG A 20 9.12 -19.20 -18.25
C ARG A 20 7.95 -20.18 -18.17
N ASP A 21 7.80 -20.90 -17.07
CA ASP A 21 6.71 -21.87 -16.87
C ASP A 21 5.33 -21.20 -16.86
N ARG A 22 5.26 -19.95 -16.37
CA ARG A 22 4.03 -19.14 -16.35
C ARG A 22 3.84 -18.28 -17.61
N MET A 23 4.73 -18.37 -18.60
CA MET A 23 4.80 -17.48 -19.76
C MET A 23 4.84 -15.99 -19.36
N ALA A 24 5.49 -15.67 -18.24
CA ALA A 24 5.64 -14.33 -17.69
C ALA A 24 7.13 -13.95 -17.61
N THR A 25 7.41 -12.66 -17.66
CA THR A 25 8.75 -12.15 -17.35
C THR A 25 8.99 -12.17 -15.85
N PHE A 26 10.27 -12.18 -15.45
CA PHE A 26 10.65 -12.02 -14.05
C PHE A 26 10.10 -10.72 -13.43
N GLN A 27 10.02 -9.66 -14.23
CA GLN A 27 9.50 -8.36 -13.78
C GLN A 27 8.00 -8.45 -13.46
N GLU A 28 7.19 -9.07 -14.33
CA GLU A 28 5.76 -9.25 -14.09
C GLU A 28 5.49 -10.13 -12.86
N LEU A 29 6.28 -11.20 -12.69
CA LEU A 29 6.22 -12.05 -11.50
C LEU A 29 6.54 -11.26 -10.22
N ALA A 30 7.52 -10.36 -10.29
CA ALA A 30 7.90 -9.50 -9.18
C ALA A 30 6.79 -8.49 -8.86
N ASP A 31 6.24 -7.82 -9.88
CA ASP A 31 5.19 -6.83 -9.71
C ASP A 31 3.92 -7.44 -9.09
N GLU A 32 3.53 -8.65 -9.51
CA GLU A 32 2.41 -9.41 -8.90
C GLU A 32 2.69 -9.75 -7.44
N ALA A 33 3.86 -10.34 -7.15
CA ALA A 33 4.23 -10.74 -5.80
C ALA A 33 4.32 -9.55 -4.83
N PHE A 34 4.89 -8.43 -5.28
CA PHE A 34 4.95 -7.20 -4.50
C PHE A 34 3.58 -6.57 -4.32
N ALA A 35 2.72 -6.56 -5.35
CA ALA A 35 1.37 -6.02 -5.23
C ALA A 35 0.56 -6.75 -4.14
N ASP A 36 0.62 -8.07 -4.13
CA ASP A 36 -0.06 -8.90 -3.12
C ASP A 36 0.50 -8.66 -1.71
N LEU A 37 1.82 -8.52 -1.57
CA LEU A 37 2.46 -8.22 -0.29
C LEU A 37 2.06 -6.82 0.22
N LEU A 38 2.19 -5.79 -0.62
CA LEU A 38 1.87 -4.41 -0.26
C LEU A 38 0.40 -4.26 0.11
N LYS A 39 -0.49 -4.93 -0.63
CA LYS A 39 -1.93 -4.95 -0.33
C LYS A 39 -2.23 -5.57 1.05
N LYS A 40 -1.58 -6.67 1.41
CA LYS A 40 -1.72 -7.30 2.75
C LYS A 40 -1.23 -6.40 3.88
N HIS A 41 -0.19 -5.61 3.65
CA HIS A 41 0.33 -4.66 4.63
C HIS A 41 -0.30 -3.26 4.56
N GLY A 42 -1.33 -3.07 3.72
CA GLY A 42 -2.01 -1.79 3.54
C GLY A 42 -1.13 -0.69 2.96
N ILE A 43 -0.03 -1.05 2.28
CA ILE A 43 0.87 -0.12 1.61
C ILE A 43 0.30 0.16 0.21
N PRO A 44 0.20 1.42 -0.21
CA PRO A 44 -0.28 1.74 -1.55
C PRO A 44 0.61 1.13 -2.63
N ILE A 45 -0.03 0.44 -3.58
CA ILE A 45 0.62 -0.25 -4.70
C ILE A 45 0.97 0.68 -5.86
N ASP A 46 0.26 1.80 -5.99
CA ASP A 46 0.44 2.78 -7.07
C ASP A 46 0.36 4.23 -6.53
N LEU A 47 0.91 5.20 -7.26
CA LEU A 47 0.88 6.62 -6.94
C LEU A 47 -0.55 7.11 -6.73
N ARG A 48 -1.50 6.65 -7.56
CA ARG A 48 -2.91 7.00 -7.42
C ARG A 48 -3.49 6.54 -6.08
N ASP A 49 -3.17 5.33 -5.65
CA ASP A 49 -3.60 4.80 -4.35
C ASP A 49 -2.90 5.53 -3.20
N ALA A 50 -1.62 5.89 -3.37
CA ALA A 50 -0.87 6.67 -2.38
C ALA A 50 -1.46 8.07 -2.20
N LEU A 51 -1.82 8.74 -3.30
CA LEU A 51 -2.48 10.04 -3.30
C LEU A 51 -3.87 9.94 -2.67
N ARG A 52 -4.65 8.91 -3.01
CA ARG A 52 -5.97 8.69 -2.41
C ARG A 52 -5.90 8.47 -0.90
N LYS A 53 -4.93 7.68 -0.42
CA LYS A 53 -4.71 7.43 1.01
C LYS A 53 -4.24 8.70 1.73
N SER A 54 -3.33 9.45 1.12
CA SER A 54 -2.84 10.74 1.66
C SER A 54 -3.96 11.78 1.76
N ALA A 55 -4.80 11.90 0.73
CA ALA A 55 -5.95 12.80 0.73
C ALA A 55 -6.98 12.42 1.81
N ARG A 56 -7.24 11.12 2.01
CA ARG A 56 -8.11 10.64 3.09
C ARG A 56 -7.56 10.96 4.49
N LEU A 57 -6.26 10.75 4.71
CA LEU A 57 -5.59 11.11 5.97
C LEU A 57 -5.64 12.62 6.23
N GLY A 58 -5.53 13.45 5.19
CA GLY A 58 -5.73 14.89 5.28
C GLY A 58 -7.17 15.25 5.67
N ALA A 59 -8.17 14.62 5.04
CA ALA A 59 -9.58 14.86 5.32
C ALA A 59 -10.01 14.41 6.73
N GLU A 60 -9.43 13.35 7.29
CA GLU A 60 -9.67 12.97 8.69
C GLU A 60 -9.07 13.96 9.68
N ARG A 61 -7.91 14.56 9.37
CA ARG A 61 -7.32 15.62 10.19
C ARG A 61 -8.15 16.91 10.16
N ASP A 62 -8.79 17.21 9.03
CA ASP A 62 -9.60 18.41 8.86
C ASP A 62 -11.03 18.27 9.42
N LYS A 63 -11.43 17.09 9.89
CA LYS A 63 -12.76 16.90 10.47
C LYS A 63 -12.80 17.63 11.83
N PRO A 64 -13.57 18.73 11.98
CA PRO A 64 -13.66 19.40 13.26
C PRO A 64 -14.25 18.42 14.26
N ALA A 65 -13.53 18.18 15.37
CA ALA A 65 -14.03 17.39 16.49
C ALA A 65 -15.44 17.90 16.83
N ALA A 66 -16.44 17.03 16.72
CA ALA A 66 -17.83 17.40 16.95
C ALA A 66 -17.92 18.00 18.35
N ARG A 67 -18.09 19.33 18.42
CA ARG A 67 -18.21 20.05 19.69
C ARG A 67 -19.40 19.44 20.44
N PRO A 68 -19.23 18.97 21.70
CA PRO A 68 -20.35 18.45 22.45
C PRO A 68 -21.39 19.57 22.59
N LYS A 69 -22.61 19.29 22.14
CA LYS A 69 -23.74 20.21 22.23
C LYS A 69 -24.00 20.41 23.73
N ALA A 70 -23.55 21.53 24.28
CA ALA A 70 -23.86 21.93 25.65
C ALA A 70 -25.39 22.00 25.79
N GLY A 71 -25.94 21.08 26.58
CA GLY A 71 -27.37 21.03 26.87
C GLY A 71 -27.80 22.32 27.55
N LYS A 72 -28.86 22.95 27.03
CA LYS A 72 -29.50 24.11 27.64
C LYS A 72 -29.98 23.72 29.06
N ALA A 73 -29.32 24.27 30.09
CA ALA A 73 -29.84 24.25 31.44
C ALA A 73 -31.11 25.10 31.51
N LYS A 74 -32.22 24.49 31.91
CA LYS A 74 -33.53 25.13 32.13
C LYS A 74 -33.54 25.70 33.55
N PRO A 75 -33.77 27.01 33.78
CA PRO A 75 -33.87 27.54 35.13
C PRO A 75 -35.18 27.05 35.77
N ARG A 76 -35.10 26.73 37.08
CA ARG A 76 -36.23 26.34 37.93
C ARG A 76 -36.90 27.59 38.50
#